data_AF-A0A8J5IM58-F1
#
_entry.id   AF-A0A8J5IM58-F1
#
_cell.length_a   1.000
_cell.length_b   1.000
_cell.length_c   1.000
_cell.angle_alpha   90.00
_cell.angle_beta   90.00
_cell.angle_gamma   90.00
#
_symmetry.space_group_name_H-M   'P 1'
#
loop_
_entity.id
_entity.type
_entity.pdbx_description
1 polymer ?
#
loop_
_entity_poly.entity_id
_entity_poly.type
_entity_poly.pdbx_seq_one_letter_code
_entity_poly.pdbx_strand_id
1 'polypeptide(L)'
;MTATMDHPHIVSFVGVVLEYMDGGELRSLLNNYLESKKPVGFNREKATIALQVCHALTYLHSLMLSVIHRDLKSRNILLGSNMKAKLSDFGISLTAGVGTSLWMAPEVMLGKHYDDKADIFSFGVVLLELDVHTLPYARAKKENLDSNGREMIDSILLQKVALGTLQVEFSNPKPRSIGELGRACISIDPTERPSAAEALYRLQVILSKRRVV
;
A
#
# COMPACT_ATOMS: atom_id res chain seq x y z
N MET A 1 -27.12 2.16 9.95
CA MET A 1 -26.46 3.31 9.31
C MET A 1 -25.53 2.79 8.22
N THR A 2 -26.07 2.47 7.05
CA THR A 2 -25.27 2.19 5.85
C THR A 2 -24.94 3.54 5.23
N ALA A 3 -23.86 4.18 5.70
CA ALA A 3 -23.26 5.26 4.91
C ALA A 3 -22.76 4.61 3.62
N THR A 4 -23.52 4.76 2.54
CA THR A 4 -23.12 4.30 1.22
C THR A 4 -21.92 5.14 0.79
N MET A 5 -20.72 4.56 0.89
CA MET A 5 -19.52 5.11 0.27
C MET A 5 -19.66 4.90 -1.23
N ASP A 6 -20.05 5.95 -1.95
CA ASP A 6 -20.15 5.92 -3.41
C ASP A 6 -18.90 6.56 -4.01
N HIS A 7 -18.00 5.73 -4.53
CA HIS A 7 -16.76 6.17 -5.12
C HIS A 7 -16.23 5.17 -6.16
N PRO A 8 -15.76 5.62 -7.35
CA PRO A 8 -15.36 4.73 -8.45
C PRO A 8 -14.15 3.81 -8.15
N HIS A 9 -13.42 4.07 -7.07
CA HIS A 9 -12.26 3.29 -6.59
C HIS A 9 -12.47 2.66 -5.20
N ILE A 10 -13.72 2.57 -4.74
CA ILE A 10 -14.10 1.79 -3.55
C ILE A 10 -15.06 0.70 -4.03
N VAL A 11 -14.87 -0.52 -3.52
CA VAL A 11 -15.75 -1.64 -3.85
C VAL A 11 -17.17 -1.32 -3.35
N SER A 12 -18.13 -1.31 -4.26
CA SER A 12 -19.52 -0.99 -3.96
C SER A 12 -20.23 -2.16 -3.30
N PHE A 13 -21.02 -1.86 -2.26
CA PHE A 13 -21.86 -2.84 -1.59
C PHE A 13 -23.21 -2.95 -2.32
N VAL A 14 -23.47 -4.10 -2.94
CA VAL A 14 -24.72 -4.41 -3.64
C VAL A 14 -25.58 -5.30 -2.73
N GLY A 15 -26.37 -4.67 -1.85
CA GLY A 15 -27.18 -5.41 -0.87
C GLY A 15 -26.35 -5.94 0.30
N VAL A 16 -26.07 -7.26 0.34
CA VAL A 16 -25.19 -7.93 1.34
C VAL A 16 -23.91 -8.50 0.67
N VAL A 17 -23.74 -8.26 -0.63
CA VAL A 17 -22.67 -8.85 -1.46
C VAL A 17 -21.86 -7.73 -2.10
N LEU A 18 -20.55 -7.94 -2.23
CA LEU A 18 -19.65 -7.02 -2.91
C LEU A 18 -19.73 -7.21 -4.43
N GLU A 19 -19.50 -6.16 -5.20
CA GLU A 19 -19.30 -6.31 -6.65
C GLU A 19 -18.13 -7.26 -6.96
N TYR A 20 -18.24 -8.01 -8.06
CA TYR A 20 -17.21 -8.94 -8.48
C TYR A 20 -16.09 -8.24 -9.26
N MET A 21 -14.85 -8.55 -8.90
CA MET A 21 -13.63 -7.99 -9.49
C MET A 21 -12.85 -9.11 -10.19
N ASP A 22 -12.97 -9.21 -11.51
CA ASP A 22 -12.47 -10.30 -12.37
C ASP A 22 -10.95 -10.42 -12.43
N GLY A 23 -10.22 -9.33 -12.17
CA GLY A 23 -8.76 -9.30 -12.08
C GLY A 23 -8.18 -9.78 -10.74
N GLY A 24 -9.04 -10.06 -9.75
CA GLY A 24 -8.62 -10.54 -8.43
C GLY A 24 -7.80 -9.52 -7.63
N GLU A 25 -7.00 -10.01 -6.69
CA GLU A 25 -6.17 -9.16 -5.81
C GLU A 25 -4.92 -8.64 -6.53
N LEU A 26 -4.53 -7.39 -6.24
CA LEU A 26 -3.25 -6.84 -6.69
C LEU A 26 -2.06 -7.73 -6.25
N ARG A 27 -2.16 -8.40 -5.09
CA ARG A 27 -1.08 -9.29 -4.65
C ARG A 27 -0.83 -10.42 -5.66
N SER A 28 -1.89 -11.04 -6.16
CA SER A 28 -1.83 -12.13 -7.14
C SER A 28 -1.23 -11.68 -8.46
N LEU A 29 -1.60 -10.48 -8.94
CA LEU A 29 -0.98 -9.88 -10.13
C LEU A 29 0.54 -9.75 -9.97
N LEU A 30 0.99 -9.24 -8.83
CA LEU A 30 2.41 -8.99 -8.58
C LEU A 30 3.21 -10.30 -8.40
N ASN A 31 2.60 -11.35 -7.85
CA ASN A 31 3.20 -12.69 -7.86
C ASN A 31 3.40 -13.19 -9.29
N ASN A 32 2.40 -13.02 -10.16
CA ASN A 32 2.53 -13.39 -11.58
C ASN A 32 3.65 -12.60 -12.27
N TYR A 33 3.83 -11.31 -11.94
CA TYR A 33 4.94 -10.50 -12.45
C TYR A 33 6.30 -11.02 -11.99
N LEU A 34 6.41 -11.42 -10.72
CA LEU A 34 7.63 -12.01 -10.18
C LEU A 34 7.98 -13.34 -10.87
N GLU A 35 6.99 -14.23 -11.02
CA GLU A 35 7.16 -15.54 -11.68
C GLU A 35 7.52 -15.40 -13.15
N SER A 36 6.87 -14.47 -13.86
CA SER A 36 7.15 -14.17 -15.26
C SER A 36 8.36 -13.23 -15.48
N LYS A 37 9.09 -12.89 -14.41
CA LYS A 37 10.29 -12.02 -14.43
C LYS A 37 10.04 -10.69 -15.14
N LYS A 38 8.87 -10.09 -14.92
CA LYS A 38 8.57 -8.74 -15.43
C LYS A 38 9.54 -7.73 -14.81
N PRO A 39 9.88 -6.64 -15.52
CA PRO A 39 10.75 -5.61 -14.98
C PRO A 39 10.21 -4.97 -13.69
N VAL A 40 11.11 -4.72 -12.73
CA VAL A 40 10.88 -3.86 -11.57
C VAL A 40 10.78 -2.39 -12.00
N GLY A 41 10.31 -1.51 -11.12
CA GLY A 41 10.06 -0.09 -11.44
C GLY A 41 8.60 0.19 -11.80
N PHE A 42 8.31 1.40 -12.27
CA PHE A 42 6.95 1.83 -12.59
C PHE A 42 6.75 2.00 -14.09
N ASN A 43 5.80 1.22 -14.63
CA ASN A 43 5.20 1.52 -15.92
C ASN A 43 3.88 2.31 -15.70
N ARG A 44 3.23 2.68 -16.80
CA ARG A 44 1.97 3.45 -16.77
C ARG A 44 0.85 2.72 -16.03
N GLU A 45 0.78 1.40 -16.17
CA GLU A 45 -0.23 0.56 -15.51
C GLU A 45 -0.09 0.59 -13.99
N LYS A 46 1.10 0.27 -13.46
CA LYS A 46 1.41 0.34 -12.02
C LYS A 46 1.18 1.74 -11.44
N ALA A 47 1.57 2.77 -12.17
CA ALA A 47 1.36 4.16 -11.75
C ALA A 47 -0.14 4.53 -11.76
N THR A 48 -0.93 3.97 -12.69
CA THR A 48 -2.39 4.14 -12.73
C THR A 48 -3.05 3.44 -11.54
N ILE A 49 -2.65 2.21 -11.20
CA ILE A 49 -3.15 1.50 -10.01
C ILE A 49 -2.86 2.32 -8.75
N ALA A 50 -1.62 2.81 -8.59
CA ALA A 50 -1.25 3.68 -7.47
C ALA A 50 -2.12 4.94 -7.39
N LEU A 51 -2.38 5.60 -8.52
CA LEU A 51 -3.25 6.77 -8.59
C LEU A 51 -4.68 6.45 -8.14
N GLN A 52 -5.26 5.34 -8.61
CA GLN A 52 -6.63 4.92 -8.29
C GLN A 52 -6.80 4.60 -6.81
N VAL A 53 -5.82 3.90 -6.22
CA VAL A 53 -5.77 3.62 -4.77
C VAL A 53 -5.69 4.93 -3.98
N CYS A 54 -4.79 5.85 -4.37
CA CYS A 54 -4.63 7.13 -3.70
C CYS A 54 -5.88 8.01 -3.80
N HIS A 55 -6.62 7.91 -4.91
CA HIS A 55 -7.89 8.61 -5.10
C HIS A 55 -8.96 8.09 -4.13
N ALA A 56 -9.02 6.77 -3.91
CA ALA A 56 -9.91 6.18 -2.91
C ALA A 56 -9.56 6.63 -1.48
N LEU A 57 -8.28 6.64 -1.11
CA LEU A 57 -7.84 7.15 0.19
C LEU A 57 -8.18 8.63 0.38
N THR A 58 -7.95 9.44 -0.65
CA THR A 58 -8.29 10.87 -0.62
C THR A 58 -9.77 11.08 -0.35
N TYR A 59 -10.63 10.29 -1.00
CA TYR A 59 -12.07 10.33 -0.74
C TYR A 59 -12.38 9.99 0.73
N LEU A 60 -11.88 8.86 1.24
CA LEU A 60 -12.14 8.41 2.62
C LEU A 60 -11.69 9.43 3.67
N HIS A 61 -10.49 9.99 3.48
CA HIS A 61 -9.90 10.97 4.39
C HIS A 61 -10.57 12.35 4.30
N SER A 62 -11.26 12.64 3.19
CA SER A 62 -11.99 13.90 2.97
C SER A 62 -13.41 13.92 3.54
N LEU A 63 -13.95 12.77 3.97
CA LEU A 63 -15.29 12.68 4.54
C LEU A 63 -15.38 13.51 5.83
N MET A 64 -16.58 14.06 6.11
CA MET A 64 -16.83 14.90 7.29
C MET A 64 -16.40 14.22 8.60
N LEU A 65 -16.62 12.90 8.68
CA LEU A 65 -15.95 12.03 9.63
C LEU A 65 -14.92 11.23 8.84
N SER A 66 -13.65 11.65 8.92
CA SER A 66 -12.56 11.00 8.19
C SER A 66 -12.55 9.50 8.49
N VAL A 67 -12.55 8.69 7.43
CA VAL A 67 -12.55 7.23 7.52
C VAL A 67 -11.13 6.73 7.29
N ILE A 68 -10.56 6.08 8.30
CA ILE A 68 -9.26 5.41 8.20
C ILE A 68 -9.50 3.96 7.74
N HIS A 69 -8.82 3.52 6.69
CA HIS A 69 -8.93 2.16 6.15
C HIS A 69 -8.39 1.11 7.12
N ARG A 70 -7.23 1.37 7.74
CA ARG A 70 -6.53 0.55 8.77
C ARG A 70 -5.95 -0.78 8.32
N ASP A 71 -6.45 -1.36 7.23
CA ASP A 71 -5.94 -2.61 6.65
C ASP A 71 -5.55 -2.45 5.16
N LEU A 72 -4.91 -1.33 4.80
CA LEU A 72 -4.47 -1.15 3.42
C LEU A 72 -3.27 -2.06 3.11
N LYS A 73 -3.45 -2.97 2.15
CA LYS A 73 -2.42 -3.89 1.65
C LYS A 73 -2.76 -4.33 0.24
N SER A 74 -1.79 -4.89 -0.49
CA SER A 74 -2.02 -5.37 -1.86
C SER A 74 -3.09 -6.46 -1.99
N ARG A 75 -3.47 -7.14 -0.90
CA ARG A 75 -4.58 -8.11 -0.90
C ARG A 75 -5.96 -7.45 -0.86
N ASN A 76 -6.05 -6.26 -0.27
CA ASN A 76 -7.29 -5.49 -0.15
C ASN A 76 -7.43 -4.45 -1.28
N ILE A 77 -6.65 -4.60 -2.34
CA ILE A 77 -6.76 -3.84 -3.58
C ILE A 77 -7.22 -4.83 -4.65
N LEU A 78 -8.48 -4.71 -5.06
CA LEU A 78 -9.07 -5.56 -6.08
C LEU A 78 -8.99 -4.90 -7.44
N LEU A 79 -8.77 -5.72 -8.47
CA LEU A 79 -8.62 -5.28 -9.85
C LEU A 79 -9.82 -5.77 -10.66
N GLY A 80 -10.47 -4.86 -11.36
CA GLY A 80 -11.50 -5.17 -12.34
C GLY A 80 -10.95 -5.12 -13.76
N SER A 81 -11.84 -5.28 -14.73
CA SER A 81 -11.50 -5.19 -16.15
C SER A 81 -10.73 -3.90 -16.47
N ASN A 82 -9.76 -4.00 -17.38
CA ASN A 82 -8.85 -2.90 -17.74
C ASN A 82 -8.01 -2.35 -16.55
N MET A 83 -7.68 -3.19 -15.58
CA MET A 83 -6.80 -2.84 -14.44
C MET A 83 -7.35 -1.72 -13.57
N LYS A 84 -8.68 -1.62 -13.48
CA LYS A 84 -9.34 -0.66 -12.60
C LYS A 84 -9.24 -1.15 -11.15
N ALA A 85 -8.42 -0.48 -10.36
CA ALA A 85 -8.25 -0.78 -8.95
C ALA A 85 -9.36 -0.18 -8.09
N LYS A 86 -9.81 -0.96 -7.10
CA LYS A 86 -10.72 -0.54 -6.03
C LYS A 86 -10.22 -1.05 -4.67
N LEU A 87 -10.40 -0.24 -3.63
CA LEU A 87 -10.16 -0.65 -2.25
C LEU A 87 -11.31 -1.51 -1.72
N SER A 88 -10.97 -2.61 -1.04
CA SER A 88 -11.89 -3.50 -0.34
C SER A 88 -11.56 -3.57 1.16
N ASP A 89 -12.43 -4.23 1.93
CA ASP A 89 -12.17 -4.63 3.32
C ASP A 89 -11.83 -3.48 4.27
N PHE A 90 -12.81 -2.59 4.42
CA PHE A 90 -12.79 -1.51 5.41
C PHE A 90 -13.23 -2.02 6.78
N GLY A 91 -12.38 -1.85 7.79
CA GLY A 91 -12.89 -1.68 9.17
C GLY A 91 -13.43 -2.89 9.94
N ILE A 92 -12.94 -4.12 9.74
CA ILE A 92 -13.14 -5.22 10.74
C ILE A 92 -11.87 -6.04 11.00
N SER A 93 -10.74 -5.38 11.27
CA SER A 93 -9.61 -6.08 11.89
C SER A 93 -9.19 -5.38 13.18
N LEU A 94 -9.97 -5.64 14.24
CA LEU A 94 -9.51 -5.48 15.63
C LEU A 94 -8.53 -6.58 16.04
N THR A 95 -8.25 -7.53 15.15
CA THR A 95 -7.31 -8.60 15.40
C THR A 95 -5.95 -8.20 14.85
N ALA A 96 -5.01 -7.96 15.76
CA ALA A 96 -3.58 -8.04 15.49
C ALA A 96 -3.21 -9.49 15.12
N GLY A 97 -3.77 -9.98 14.01
CA GLY A 97 -3.54 -11.31 13.48
C GLY A 97 -2.15 -11.40 12.88
N VAL A 98 -1.42 -12.43 13.31
CA VAL A 98 -0.11 -12.83 12.79
C VAL A 98 -0.21 -12.99 11.27
N GLY A 99 0.37 -12.06 10.52
CA GLY A 99 0.39 -12.05 9.04
C GLY A 99 -0.05 -10.74 8.37
N THR A 100 -0.80 -9.86 9.06
CA THR A 100 -1.33 -8.60 8.48
C THR A 100 -0.44 -7.37 8.74
N SER A 101 0.67 -7.54 9.44
CA SER A 101 1.45 -6.44 10.01
C SER A 101 2.47 -5.78 9.09
N LEU A 102 2.80 -6.38 7.93
CA LEU A 102 3.92 -5.88 7.10
C LEU A 102 3.64 -4.49 6.46
N TRP A 103 2.38 -4.08 6.36
CA TRP A 103 1.98 -2.75 5.85
C TRP A 103 1.66 -1.76 6.97
N MET A 104 1.67 -2.21 8.22
CA MET A 104 1.23 -1.43 9.37
C MET A 104 2.22 -0.30 9.64
N ALA A 105 1.72 0.88 9.99
CA ALA A 105 2.57 2.00 10.35
C ALA A 105 3.26 1.77 11.72
N PRO A 106 4.49 2.28 11.93
CA PRO A 106 5.25 2.11 13.18
C PRO A 106 4.45 2.50 14.43
N GLU A 107 3.73 3.62 14.40
CA GLU A 107 2.92 4.10 15.52
C GLU A 107 1.73 3.18 15.83
N VAL A 108 1.17 2.52 14.80
CA VAL A 108 0.11 1.52 14.97
C VAL A 108 0.69 0.24 15.59
N MET A 109 1.87 -0.21 15.14
CA MET A 109 2.56 -1.35 15.73
C MET A 109 2.88 -1.13 17.21
N LEU A 110 3.17 0.12 17.61
CA LEU A 110 3.46 0.51 18.98
C LEU A 110 2.20 0.77 19.83
N GLY A 111 1.00 0.61 19.28
CA GLY A 111 -0.26 0.89 19.98
C GLY A 111 -0.43 2.36 20.38
N LYS A 112 0.25 3.29 19.69
CA LYS A 112 0.11 4.73 19.92
C LYS A 112 -1.16 5.24 19.24
N HIS A 113 -1.56 6.47 19.60
CA HIS A 113 -2.59 7.17 18.85
C HIS A 113 -2.14 7.37 17.40
N TYR A 114 -3.05 7.16 16.45
CA TYR A 114 -2.80 7.29 15.02
C TYR A 114 -4.01 7.92 14.32
N ASP A 115 -3.76 8.48 13.15
CA ASP A 115 -4.75 9.13 12.28
C ASP A 115 -4.69 8.54 10.85
N ASP A 116 -5.21 9.27 9.88
CA ASP A 116 -5.22 8.92 8.46
C ASP A 116 -3.80 8.77 7.86
N LYS A 117 -2.76 9.31 8.52
CA LYS A 117 -1.36 9.10 8.11
C LYS A 117 -0.90 7.65 8.25
N ALA A 118 -1.59 6.83 9.04
CA ALA A 118 -1.33 5.40 9.10
C ALA A 118 -1.60 4.73 7.74
N ASP A 119 -2.70 5.09 7.06
CA ASP A 119 -3.01 4.59 5.72
C ASP A 119 -1.99 5.07 4.68
N ILE A 120 -1.42 6.28 4.86
CA ILE A 120 -0.38 6.80 3.96
C ILE A 120 0.90 5.97 4.06
N PHE A 121 1.27 5.53 5.26
CA PHE A 121 2.39 4.60 5.42
C PHE A 121 2.12 3.29 4.68
N SER A 122 0.95 2.68 4.91
CA SER A 122 0.54 1.46 4.22
C SER A 122 0.51 1.64 2.70
N PHE A 123 0.08 2.80 2.21
CA PHE A 123 0.13 3.15 0.80
C PHE A 123 1.56 3.21 0.26
N GLY A 124 2.49 3.78 1.03
CA GLY A 124 3.92 3.76 0.71
C GLY A 124 4.48 2.34 0.58
N VAL A 125 4.05 1.41 1.45
CA VAL A 125 4.40 -0.01 1.35
C VAL A 125 3.77 -0.65 0.11
N VAL A 126 2.55 -0.30 -0.28
CA VAL A 126 1.95 -0.76 -1.55
C VAL A 126 2.72 -0.22 -2.77
N LEU A 127 3.20 1.04 -2.74
CA LEU A 127 4.04 1.60 -3.80
C LEU A 127 5.35 0.82 -3.95
N LEU A 128 5.94 0.39 -2.84
CA LEU A 128 7.10 -0.51 -2.87
C LEU A 128 6.74 -1.84 -3.56
N GLU A 129 5.62 -2.46 -3.22
CA GLU A 129 5.25 -3.73 -3.84
C GLU A 129 5.00 -3.60 -5.35
N LEU A 130 4.43 -2.48 -5.79
CA LEU A 130 4.31 -2.17 -7.22
C LEU A 130 5.69 -2.04 -7.89
N ASP A 131 6.66 -1.45 -7.18
CA ASP A 131 8.04 -1.31 -7.64
C ASP A 131 8.75 -2.66 -7.80
N VAL A 132 8.83 -3.44 -6.71
CA VAL A 132 9.72 -4.61 -6.60
C VAL A 132 9.02 -5.97 -6.69
N HIS A 133 7.68 -5.98 -6.79
CA HIS A 133 6.80 -7.16 -6.87
C HIS A 133 6.78 -8.10 -5.67
N THR A 134 7.83 -8.14 -4.86
CA THR A 134 7.94 -9.03 -3.70
C THR A 134 7.07 -8.57 -2.52
N LEU A 135 6.95 -9.40 -1.49
CA LEU A 135 6.35 -8.99 -0.22
C LEU A 135 7.22 -7.95 0.48
N PRO A 136 6.64 -7.04 1.28
CA PRO A 136 7.42 -6.08 2.04
C PRO A 136 8.47 -6.79 2.91
N TYR A 137 9.67 -6.21 2.96
CA TYR A 137 10.82 -6.73 3.72
C TYR A 137 11.34 -8.12 3.30
N ALA A 138 10.89 -8.70 2.18
CA ALA A 138 11.40 -10.00 1.71
C ALA A 138 12.92 -10.01 1.54
N ARG A 139 13.51 -8.89 1.10
CA ARG A 139 14.96 -8.71 0.99
C ARG A 139 15.64 -8.74 2.37
N ALA A 140 15.13 -7.93 3.31
CA ALA A 140 15.69 -7.84 4.66
C ALA A 140 15.67 -9.20 5.38
N LYS A 141 14.60 -10.00 5.19
CA LYS A 141 14.51 -11.36 5.74
C LYS A 141 15.59 -12.30 5.19
N LYS A 142 15.88 -12.21 3.88
CA LYS A 142 16.89 -13.05 3.21
C LYS A 142 18.32 -12.63 3.52
N GLU A 143 18.56 -11.35 3.77
CA GLU A 143 19.90 -10.83 4.09
C GLU A 143 20.27 -10.99 5.57
N ASN A 144 19.28 -11.14 6.46
CA ASN A 144 19.49 -11.28 7.91
C ASN A 144 19.14 -12.69 8.39
N LEU A 145 19.85 -13.70 7.87
CA LEU A 145 19.70 -15.08 8.32
C LEU A 145 20.35 -15.28 9.70
N ASP A 146 19.74 -16.11 10.54
CA ASP A 146 20.35 -16.54 11.79
C ASP A 146 21.54 -17.49 11.56
N SER A 147 22.21 -17.89 12.63
CA SER A 147 23.35 -18.82 12.60
C SER A 147 23.03 -20.18 11.95
N ASN A 148 21.75 -20.52 11.82
CA ASN A 148 21.24 -21.76 11.23
C ASN A 148 20.68 -21.54 9.81
N GLY A 149 20.85 -20.35 9.21
CA GLY A 149 20.36 -20.02 7.88
C GLY A 149 18.85 -19.75 7.81
N ARG A 150 18.18 -19.52 8.96
CA ARG A 150 16.74 -19.25 9.00
C ARG A 150 16.46 -17.77 8.83
N GLU A 151 15.39 -17.45 8.10
CA GLU A 151 14.93 -16.07 7.95
C GLU A 151 14.47 -15.48 9.28
N MET A 152 14.58 -14.16 9.39
CA MET A 152 14.08 -13.39 10.53
C MET A 152 12.58 -13.59 10.72
N ILE A 153 12.17 -13.94 11.95
CA ILE A 153 10.76 -14.06 12.32
C ILE A 153 10.05 -12.70 12.30
N ASP A 154 8.76 -12.70 11.98
CA ASP A 154 7.97 -11.48 11.78
C ASP A 154 7.95 -10.56 13.00
N SER A 155 7.91 -11.08 14.23
CA SER A 155 7.89 -10.24 15.43
C SER A 155 9.14 -9.38 15.58
N ILE A 156 10.33 -9.93 15.29
CA ILE A 156 11.59 -9.21 15.33
C ILE A 156 11.65 -8.18 14.20
N LEU A 157 11.19 -8.56 13.01
CA LEU A 157 11.12 -7.67 11.86
C LEU A 157 10.27 -6.43 12.19
N LEU A 158 9.06 -6.63 12.70
CA LEU A 158 8.13 -5.55 13.05
C LEU A 158 8.68 -4.69 14.18
N GLN A 159 9.34 -5.29 15.18
CA GLN A 159 10.01 -4.53 16.22
C GLN A 159 11.10 -3.61 15.63
N LYS A 160 11.91 -4.12 14.70
CA LYS A 160 12.95 -3.31 14.04
C LYS A 160 12.35 -2.17 13.21
N VAL A 161 11.23 -2.41 12.53
CA VAL A 161 10.48 -1.39 11.77
C VAL A 161 9.90 -0.33 12.71
N ALA A 162 9.25 -0.74 13.80
CA ALA A 162 8.68 0.15 14.80
C ALA A 162 9.72 1.07 15.45
N LEU A 163 10.94 0.56 15.64
CA LEU A 163 12.10 1.31 16.15
C LEU A 163 12.81 2.15 15.06
N GLY A 164 12.38 2.08 13.81
CA GLY A 164 13.00 2.78 12.68
C GLY A 164 14.37 2.23 12.26
N THR A 165 14.80 1.11 12.85
CA THR A 165 16.10 0.45 12.55
C THR A 165 16.07 -0.40 11.29
N LEU A 166 14.88 -0.66 10.76
CA LEU A 166 14.67 -1.34 9.50
C LEU A 166 13.60 -0.60 8.70
N GLN A 167 13.87 -0.35 7.42
CA GLN A 167 12.93 0.26 6.48
C GLN A 167 12.88 -0.55 5.20
N VAL A 168 11.82 -0.38 4.43
CA VAL A 168 11.73 -0.97 3.09
C VAL A 168 12.61 -0.22 2.09
N GLU A 169 13.09 -0.93 1.06
CA GLU A 169 13.98 -0.36 0.05
C GLU A 169 13.38 -0.41 -1.35
N PHE A 170 13.22 0.75 -1.97
CA PHE A 170 12.81 0.87 -3.37
C PHE A 170 13.97 0.53 -4.32
N SER A 171 13.64 0.04 -5.52
CA SER A 171 14.60 -0.29 -6.59
C SER A 171 15.24 0.92 -7.28
N ASN A 172 15.01 2.13 -6.76
CA ASN A 172 15.20 3.42 -7.44
C ASN A 172 14.39 3.52 -8.75
N PRO A 173 13.04 3.47 -8.65
CA PRO A 173 12.17 3.41 -9.82
C PRO A 173 12.31 4.67 -10.68
N LYS A 174 12.13 4.49 -11.99
CA LYS A 174 11.85 5.59 -12.92
C LYS A 174 10.32 5.72 -13.07
N PRO A 175 9.77 6.93 -13.04
CA PRO A 175 10.44 8.20 -12.73
C PRO A 175 10.82 8.31 -11.23
N ARG A 176 11.97 8.95 -10.94
CA ARG A 176 12.52 9.09 -9.57
C ARG A 176 11.52 9.67 -8.56
N SER A 177 10.66 10.55 -9.05
CA SER A 177 9.58 11.18 -8.30
C SER A 177 8.59 10.19 -7.67
N ILE A 178 8.38 9.01 -8.25
CA ILE A 178 7.55 7.96 -7.61
C ILE A 178 8.29 7.36 -6.42
N GLY A 179 9.58 7.08 -6.55
CA GLY A 179 10.39 6.58 -5.44
C GLY A 179 10.50 7.60 -4.31
N GLU A 180 10.61 8.89 -4.64
CA GLU A 180 10.56 9.98 -3.66
C GLU A 180 9.21 10.09 -2.96
N LEU A 181 8.10 9.87 -3.67
CA LEU A 181 6.78 9.81 -3.06
C LEU A 181 6.66 8.62 -2.13
N GLY A 182 7.06 7.43 -2.60
CA GLY A 182 7.05 6.21 -1.80
C GLY A 182 7.85 6.36 -0.51
N ARG A 183 9.06 6.93 -0.57
CA ARG A 183 9.89 7.23 0.61
C ARG A 183 9.25 8.24 1.56
N ALA A 184 8.61 9.29 1.05
CA ALA A 184 7.91 10.25 1.89
C ALA A 184 6.71 9.59 2.61
N CYS A 185 5.98 8.71 1.92
CA CYS A 185 4.85 7.98 2.52
C CYS A 185 5.27 7.07 3.68
N ILE A 186 6.43 6.41 3.60
CA ILE A 186 6.91 5.47 4.64
C ILE A 186 7.75 6.13 5.75
N SER A 187 7.68 7.46 5.91
CA SER A 187 8.39 8.13 7.00
C SER A 187 8.00 7.56 8.37
N ILE A 188 8.98 7.40 9.26
CA ILE A 188 8.73 6.96 10.65
C ILE A 188 7.91 8.01 11.39
N ASP A 189 8.17 9.30 11.16
CA ASP A 189 7.36 10.39 11.68
C ASP A 189 6.09 10.58 10.81
N PRO A 190 4.87 10.38 11.35
CA PRO A 190 3.63 10.57 10.62
C PRO A 190 3.42 12.00 10.10
N THR A 191 4.01 13.00 10.76
CA THR A 191 3.85 14.41 10.38
C THR A 191 4.57 14.74 9.07
N GLU A 192 5.68 14.07 8.80
CA GLU A 192 6.48 14.18 7.57
C GLU A 192 5.85 13.46 6.36
N ARG A 193 4.83 12.63 6.59
CA ARG A 193 4.11 11.95 5.51
C ARG A 193 3.21 12.95 4.77
N PRO A 194 3.06 12.87 3.45
CA PRO A 194 2.07 13.68 2.74
C PRO A 194 0.65 13.32 3.19
N SER A 195 -0.33 14.20 2.96
CA SER A 195 -1.73 13.80 3.01
C SER A 195 -2.09 12.96 1.78
N ALA A 196 -3.22 12.25 1.81
CA ALA A 196 -3.71 11.52 0.63
C ALA A 196 -3.89 12.46 -0.58
N ALA A 197 -4.43 13.67 -0.35
CA ALA A 197 -4.60 14.68 -1.39
C ALA A 197 -3.26 15.14 -2.01
N GLU A 198 -2.23 15.36 -1.19
CA GLU A 198 -0.90 15.74 -1.67
C GLU A 198 -0.24 14.59 -2.44
N ALA A 199 -0.35 13.35 -1.93
CA ALA A 199 0.15 12.17 -2.63
C ALA A 199 -0.55 11.98 -4.00
N LEU A 200 -1.87 12.19 -4.05
CA LEU A 200 -2.67 12.12 -5.27
C LEU A 200 -2.22 13.17 -6.28
N TYR A 201 -2.05 14.42 -5.85
CA TYR A 201 -1.54 15.50 -6.69
C TYR A 201 -0.17 15.16 -7.28
N ARG A 202 0.77 14.68 -6.45
CA ARG A 202 2.10 14.26 -6.90
C ARG A 202 2.01 13.14 -7.95
N LEU A 203 1.15 12.14 -7.77
CA LEU A 203 0.94 11.07 -8.76
C LEU A 203 0.36 11.59 -10.08
N GLN A 204 -0.62 12.51 -10.03
CA GLN A 204 -1.18 13.14 -11.22
C GLN A 204 -0.11 13.91 -12.01
N VAL A 205 0.71 14.71 -11.31
CA VAL A 205 1.84 15.43 -11.92
C VAL A 205 2.80 14.46 -12.58
N ILE A 206 3.14 13.35 -11.92
CA ILE A 206 4.03 12.33 -12.47
C ILE A 206 3.46 11.71 -13.75
N LEU A 207 2.19 11.33 -13.74
CA LEU A 207 1.50 10.70 -14.89
C LEU A 207 1.23 11.66 -16.05
N SER A 208 1.11 12.96 -15.77
CA SER A 208 0.91 14.01 -16.79
C SER A 208 2.16 14.28 -17.62
N LYS A 209 3.35 14.04 -17.04
CA LYS A 209 4.62 14.14 -17.76
C LYS A 209 4.71 12.98 -18.75
N ARG A 210 4.71 13.26 -20.06
CA ARG A 210 4.69 12.32 -21.21
C ARG A 210 5.84 11.28 -21.28
N ARG A 211 6.55 11.00 -20.20
CA ARG A 211 7.70 10.06 -20.12
C ARG A 211 7.51 9.00 -19.02
N VAL A 212 6.32 8.40 -18.92
CA VAL A 212 6.19 7.10 -18.27
C VAL A 212 6.35 6.05 -19.37
N VAL A 213 7.60 5.80 -19.77
CA VAL A 213 8.02 4.77 -20.73
C VAL A 213 9.00 3.86 -20.04
#